data_AF-A0A966A1B1-F1
#
_entry.id   AF-A0A966A1B1-F1
#
_cell.length_a   1.000
_cell.length_b   1.000
_cell.length_c   1.000
_cell.angle_alpha   90.00
_cell.angle_beta   90.00
_cell.angle_gamma   90.00
#
_symmetry.space_group_name_H-M   'P 1'
#
loop_
_entity.id
_entity.type
_entity.pdbx_description
1 polymer ?
#
loop_
_entity_poly.entity_id
_entity_poly.type
_entity_poly.pdbx_seq_one_letter_code
_entity_poly.pdbx_strand_id
1 'polypeptide(L)'
;MRTIFLAAMLSAVAALLSTQAYAGPVKRVVPQGKDGDYYYYQVKCTNGTEGSVVIQEKEKNVCAQAFGGERVCNAAWNVQKAAENACR
;
A
#
# COMPACT_ATOMS: atom_id res chain seq x y z
N MET A 1 37.10 -19.61 53.14
CA MET A 1 37.44 -18.39 52.36
C MET A 1 37.21 -18.67 50.88
N ARG A 2 36.66 -17.67 50.18
CA ARG A 2 36.42 -17.55 48.72
C ARG A 2 35.14 -18.17 48.18
N THR A 3 34.12 -17.30 48.17
CA THR A 3 33.20 -16.96 47.07
C THR A 3 33.73 -17.39 45.69
N ILE A 4 32.94 -17.69 44.66
CA ILE A 4 32.16 -16.80 43.75
C ILE A 4 31.60 -17.82 42.70
N PHE A 5 30.37 -17.83 42.18
CA PHE A 5 29.81 -16.96 41.14
C PHE A 5 28.32 -17.30 40.96
N LEU A 6 27.43 -16.35 41.28
CA LEU A 6 26.08 -16.31 40.74
C LEU A 6 26.19 -15.92 39.26
N ALA A 7 25.87 -16.86 38.36
CA ALA A 7 25.59 -16.52 36.97
C ALA A 7 24.07 -16.34 36.83
N ALA A 8 23.66 -15.08 36.79
CA ALA A 8 22.30 -14.66 36.48
C ALA A 8 21.94 -15.11 35.05
N MET A 9 21.05 -16.10 34.92
CA MET A 9 20.36 -16.35 33.66
C MET A 9 19.20 -15.36 33.55
N LEU A 10 19.49 -14.19 32.97
CA LEU A 10 18.50 -13.27 32.42
C LEU A 10 17.81 -13.99 31.25
N SER A 11 16.65 -14.59 31.52
CA SER A 11 15.77 -15.11 30.47
C SER A 11 15.04 -13.93 29.83
N ALA A 12 15.63 -13.36 28.78
CA ALA A 12 15.04 -12.28 28.00
C ALA A 12 13.86 -12.84 27.18
N VAL A 13 12.64 -12.62 27.68
CA VAL A 13 11.40 -12.84 26.93
C VAL A 13 11.37 -11.85 25.77
N ALA A 14 11.76 -12.30 24.58
CA ALA A 14 11.56 -11.56 23.34
C ALA A 14 10.05 -11.53 23.04
N ALA A 15 9.36 -10.55 23.61
CA ALA A 15 8.00 -10.21 23.22
C ALA A 15 8.04 -9.74 21.77
N LEU A 16 7.67 -10.64 20.86
CA LEU A 16 7.39 -10.34 19.46
C LEU A 16 6.26 -9.32 19.42
N LEU A 17 6.64 -8.04 19.30
CA LEU A 17 5.74 -6.97 18.93
C LEU A 17 5.24 -7.28 17.51
N SER A 18 4.09 -7.95 17.42
CA SER A 18 3.33 -8.04 16.18
C SER A 18 2.89 -6.63 15.82
N THR A 19 3.66 -5.95 14.97
CA THR A 19 3.19 -4.76 14.28
C THR A 19 1.99 -5.17 13.45
N GLN A 20 0.81 -4.79 13.91
CA GLN A 20 -0.41 -4.92 13.12
C GLN A 20 -0.25 -3.97 11.92
N ALA A 21 0.25 -4.51 10.82
CA ALA A 21 0.19 -3.83 9.53
C ALA A 21 -1.30 -3.67 9.22
N TYR A 22 -1.84 -2.48 9.44
CA TYR A 22 -3.18 -2.13 9.01
C TYR A 22 -3.23 -2.36 7.49
N ALA A 23 -3.85 -3.48 7.08
CA ALA A 23 -4.10 -3.74 5.68
C ALA A 23 -5.09 -2.69 5.19
N GLY A 24 -4.60 -1.71 4.41
CA GLY A 24 -5.45 -0.71 3.77
C GLY A 24 -6.47 -1.34 2.80
N PRO A 25 -7.36 -0.54 2.20
CA PRO A 25 -8.40 -1.04 1.27
C PRO A 25 -7.82 -1.64 -0.02
N VAL A 26 -6.53 -1.41 -0.29
CA VAL A 26 -5.82 -1.90 -1.48
C VAL A 26 -5.12 -3.22 -1.15
N LYS A 27 -5.43 -4.27 -1.89
CA LYS A 27 -4.75 -5.57 -1.78
C LYS A 27 -3.47 -5.59 -2.60
N ARG A 28 -3.51 -5.09 -3.85
CA ARG A 28 -2.32 -4.93 -4.70
C ARG A 28 -2.57 -3.93 -5.82
N VAL A 29 -1.49 -3.33 -6.29
CA VAL A 29 -1.45 -2.51 -7.52
C VAL A 29 -0.59 -3.24 -8.54
N VAL A 30 -1.10 -3.43 -9.75
CA VAL A 30 -0.45 -4.19 -10.83
C VAL A 30 -0.20 -3.25 -12.02
N PRO A 31 1.05 -2.94 -12.37
CA PRO A 31 1.33 -2.15 -13.56
C PRO A 31 0.86 -2.91 -14.82
N GLN A 32 0.16 -2.20 -15.71
CA GLN A 32 -0.37 -2.77 -16.96
C GLN A 32 0.45 -2.34 -18.18
N GLY A 33 1.12 -1.20 -18.10
CA GLY A 33 1.96 -0.70 -19.19
C GLY A 33 1.96 0.82 -19.27
N LYS A 34 2.58 1.31 -20.35
CA LYS A 34 2.67 2.72 -20.72
C LYS A 34 2.21 2.90 -22.16
N ASP A 35 1.43 3.95 -22.42
CA ASP A 35 1.08 4.41 -23.77
C ASP A 35 1.26 5.92 -23.84
N GLY A 36 2.19 6.40 -24.67
CA GLY A 36 2.56 7.82 -24.71
C GLY A 36 2.91 8.37 -23.32
N ASP A 37 2.20 9.41 -22.89
CA ASP A 37 2.37 10.05 -21.56
C ASP A 37 1.54 9.38 -20.45
N TYR A 38 0.92 8.22 -20.71
CA TYR A 38 0.01 7.56 -19.79
C TYR A 38 0.61 6.29 -19.19
N TYR A 39 0.61 6.15 -17.87
CA TYR A 39 0.93 4.90 -17.16
C TYR A 39 -0.33 4.30 -16.56
N TYR A 40 -0.56 3.01 -16.81
CA TYR A 40 -1.77 2.31 -16.41
C TYR A 40 -1.48 1.29 -15.31
N TYR A 41 -2.34 1.27 -14.29
CA TYR A 41 -2.29 0.33 -13.19
C TYR A 41 -3.67 -0.25 -12.94
N GLN A 42 -3.73 -1.56 -12.72
CA GLN A 42 -4.91 -2.24 -12.20
C GLN A 42 -4.79 -2.33 -10.69
N VAL A 43 -5.86 -2.00 -9.98
CA VAL A 43 -5.92 -2.07 -8.52
C VAL A 43 -6.84 -3.23 -8.14
N LYS A 44 -6.36 -4.14 -7.30
CA LYS A 44 -7.21 -5.16 -6.67
C LYS A 44 -7.47 -4.72 -5.24
N CYS A 45 -8.73 -4.65 -4.86
CA CYS A 45 -9.17 -4.20 -3.54
C CYS A 45 -9.31 -5.39 -2.59
N THR A 46 -9.29 -5.11 -1.28
CA THR A 46 -9.42 -6.16 -0.25
C THR A 46 -10.83 -6.77 -0.19
N ASN A 47 -11.86 -5.99 -0.56
CA ASN A 47 -13.25 -6.43 -0.70
C ASN A 47 -13.52 -7.29 -1.94
N GLY A 48 -12.50 -7.55 -2.78
CA GLY A 48 -12.62 -8.34 -4.00
C GLY A 48 -13.02 -7.54 -5.25
N THR A 49 -13.33 -6.24 -5.14
CA THR A 49 -13.55 -5.39 -6.30
C THR A 49 -12.23 -4.99 -6.96
N GLU A 50 -12.34 -4.41 -8.14
CA GLU A 50 -11.21 -3.91 -8.90
C GLU A 50 -11.38 -2.42 -9.18
N GLY A 51 -10.25 -1.76 -9.42
CA GLY A 51 -10.21 -0.39 -9.88
C GLY A 51 -9.04 -0.20 -10.82
N SER A 52 -8.86 1.03 -11.28
CA SER A 52 -7.73 1.41 -12.11
C SER A 52 -7.16 2.74 -11.66
N VAL A 53 -5.86 2.90 -11.89
CA VAL A 53 -5.15 4.17 -11.74
C VAL A 53 -4.46 4.49 -13.05
N VAL A 54 -4.52 5.75 -13.45
CA VAL A 54 -3.81 6.27 -14.62
C VAL A 54 -2.99 7.48 -14.20
N ILE A 55 -1.70 7.48 -14.48
CA ILE A 55 -0.86 8.68 -14.37
C ILE A 55 -0.79 9.33 -15.75
N GLN A 56 -1.07 10.62 -15.83
CA GLN A 56 -0.83 11.46 -17.01
C GLN A 56 0.43 12.29 -16.76
N GLU A 57 1.55 11.88 -17.36
CA GLU A 57 2.89 12.44 -17.09
C GLU A 57 2.97 13.92 -17.46
N LYS A 58 2.41 14.31 -18.62
CA LYS A 58 2.42 15.69 -19.12
C LYS A 58 1.60 16.65 -18.25
N GLU A 59 0.42 16.22 -17.80
CA GLU A 59 -0.47 17.05 -16.96
C GLU A 59 -0.13 16.96 -15.47
N LYS A 60 0.76 16.04 -15.08
CA LYS A 60 1.09 15.72 -13.68
C LYS A 60 -0.15 15.35 -12.87
N ASN A 61 -1.11 14.71 -13.52
CA ASN A 61 -2.37 14.27 -12.92
C ASN A 61 -2.33 12.77 -12.63
N VAL A 62 -2.88 12.36 -11.49
CA VAL A 62 -3.14 10.95 -11.18
C VAL A 62 -4.63 10.75 -11.03
N CYS A 63 -5.18 9.85 -11.84
CA CYS A 63 -6.59 9.53 -11.89
C CYS A 63 -6.86 8.15 -11.29
N ALA A 64 -7.94 8.05 -10.54
CA ALA A 64 -8.48 6.80 -9.99
C ALA A 64 -9.87 6.54 -10.59
N GLN A 65 -10.19 5.27 -10.78
CA GLN A 65 -11.53 4.85 -11.19
C GLN A 65 -11.89 3.53 -10.52
N ALA A 66 -12.97 3.53 -9.72
CA ALA A 66 -13.57 2.32 -9.18
C ALA A 66 -14.33 1.57 -10.29
N PHE A 67 -14.51 0.25 -10.14
CA PHE A 67 -15.31 -0.54 -11.08
C PHE A 67 -16.74 0.00 -11.21
N GLY A 68 -17.13 0.39 -12.43
CA GLY A 68 -18.44 1.00 -12.70
C GLY A 68 -18.62 2.42 -12.18
N GLY A 69 -17.58 3.03 -11.62
CA GLY A 69 -17.61 4.40 -11.07
C GLY A 69 -17.06 5.45 -12.02
N GLU A 70 -17.22 6.71 -11.61
CA GLU A 70 -16.63 7.87 -12.29
C GLU A 70 -15.11 7.92 -12.08
N ARG A 71 -14.41 8.48 -13.07
CA ARG A 71 -12.98 8.76 -12.98
C ARG A 71 -12.75 10.07 -12.24
N VAL A 72 -11.94 10.03 -11.18
CA VAL A 72 -11.55 11.21 -10.39
C VAL A 72 -10.06 11.44 -10.52
N CYS A 73 -9.64 12.66 -10.84
CA CYS A 73 -8.23 13.02 -11.03
C CYS A 73 -7.77 14.07 -10.02
N ASN A 74 -6.54 13.94 -9.53
CA ASN A 74 -5.94 14.91 -8.63
C ASN A 74 -4.41 14.95 -8.82
N ALA A 75 -3.85 16.15 -9.01
CA ALA A 75 -2.42 16.36 -9.22
C ALA A 75 -1.57 16.11 -7.95
N ALA A 76 -2.18 16.17 -6.76
CA ALA A 76 -1.49 15.90 -5.49
C ALA A 76 -1.46 14.42 -5.12
N TRP A 77 -2.14 13.54 -5.88
CA TRP A 77 -2.14 12.12 -5.61
C TRP A 77 -0.88 11.43 -6.14
N ASN A 78 -0.44 10.41 -5.40
CA ASN A 78 0.44 9.37 -5.92
C ASN A 78 -0.39 8.12 -6.24
N VAL A 79 0.26 7.10 -6.83
CA VAL A 79 -0.41 5.85 -7.21
C VAL A 79 -1.13 5.18 -6.04
N GLN A 80 -0.50 5.16 -4.85
CA GLN A 80 -1.09 4.53 -3.67
C GLN A 80 -2.36 5.25 -3.23
N LYS A 81 -2.35 6.60 -3.20
CA LYS A 81 -3.52 7.38 -2.79
C LYS A 81 -4.67 7.26 -3.80
N ALA A 82 -4.33 7.26 -5.08
CA ALA A 82 -5.31 7.02 -6.14
C ALA A 82 -5.90 5.60 -6.03
N ALA A 83 -5.08 4.59 -5.75
CA ALA A 83 -5.51 3.22 -5.56
C ALA A 83 -6.44 3.07 -4.34
N GLU A 84 -6.14 3.76 -3.23
CA GLU A 84 -7.05 3.80 -2.07
C GLU A 84 -8.41 4.37 -2.44
N ASN A 85 -8.47 5.42 -3.27
CA ASN A 85 -9.74 6.00 -3.72
C ASN A 85 -10.47 5.09 -4.72
N ALA A 86 -9.75 4.34 -5.55
CA ALA A 86 -10.36 3.35 -6.44
C ALA A 86 -10.99 2.15 -5.69
N CYS A 87 -10.62 1.95 -4.41
CA CYS A 87 -11.12 0.88 -3.54
C CYS A 87 -12.07 1.36 -2.43
N ARG A 88 -12.54 2.60 -2.49
CA ARG A 88 -13.58 3.15 -1.61
C ARG A 88 -14.96 2.94 -2.23
#